data_AF-A0A2W5AP47-F1
#
_entry.id   AF-A0A2W5AP47-F1
#
_cell.length_a   1.000
_cell.length_b   1.000
_cell.length_c   1.000
_cell.angle_alpha   90.00
_cell.angle_beta   90.00
_cell.angle_gamma   90.00
#
_symmetry.space_group_name_H-M   'P 1'
#
loop_
_entity.id
_entity.type
_entity.pdbx_description
1 polymer ?
#
loop_
_entity_poly.entity_id
_entity_poly.type
_entity_poly.pdbx_seq_one_letter_code
_entity_poly.pdbx_strand_id
1 'polypeptide(L)'
;MNLPDYVDYAERDLAMNDPYALFGGFENFVAGQQRQSARAAQGIGHTDSSDVLDYFRGTRNARTNRANSYVDALLGPISGDVASSPYADFSIVGGEAPAGYDLSGVAPATFKGNEREIIGGLVQTASAMQADPLDLLTAVSYETGGTFNPTQAGPTTQWGQHRGLIQFGEPQAQQYGVDWSNPIASQVGAGGAIHKYFLDRGWQPGMSGMNLYSIINAGAPGRFDASDANNGGAPGSVADKWNNQMADHRRKAASMLAAYYYGG
;
A
#
# COMPACT_ATOMS: atom_id res chain seq x y z
N MET A 1 -39.00 15.85 -36.65
CA MET A 1 -38.41 14.90 -35.69
C MET A 1 -36.95 14.73 -36.06
N ASN A 2 -36.04 15.30 -35.27
CA ASN A 2 -34.66 14.83 -35.11
C ASN A 2 -34.09 15.49 -33.85
N LEU A 3 -33.53 14.67 -32.96
CA LEU A 3 -32.91 15.06 -31.70
C LEU A 3 -31.52 15.67 -31.97
N PRO A 4 -31.01 16.55 -31.10
CA PRO A 4 -29.63 17.02 -31.20
C PRO A 4 -28.65 15.94 -30.72
N ASP A 5 -27.54 15.86 -31.45
CA ASP A 5 -26.46 14.89 -31.29
C ASP A 5 -25.83 14.93 -29.89
N TYR A 6 -25.60 13.72 -29.40
CA TYR A 6 -24.83 13.37 -28.22
C TYR A 6 -23.38 13.76 -28.48
N VAL A 7 -22.84 14.68 -27.68
CA VAL A 7 -21.43 15.08 -27.73
C VAL A 7 -20.61 13.90 -27.25
N ASP A 8 -19.94 13.23 -28.20
CA ASP A 8 -18.94 12.21 -27.94
C ASP A 8 -17.80 12.83 -27.14
N TYR A 9 -17.52 12.27 -25.97
CA TYR A 9 -16.45 12.73 -25.09
C TYR A 9 -15.13 12.39 -25.76
N ALA A 10 -14.61 13.39 -26.46
CA ALA A 10 -13.26 13.44 -26.98
C ALA A 10 -12.27 12.78 -26.01
N GLU A 11 -11.62 11.75 -26.54
CA GLU A 11 -10.25 11.37 -26.26
C GLU A 11 -9.43 12.61 -25.87
N ARG A 12 -9.23 12.81 -24.57
CA ARG A 12 -8.15 13.64 -24.09
C ARG A 12 -7.01 12.74 -23.70
N ASP A 13 -6.07 12.65 -24.63
CA ASP A 13 -4.63 12.52 -24.48
C ASP A 13 -4.07 13.13 -23.16
N LEU A 14 -4.36 12.50 -22.03
CA LEU A 14 -3.79 12.83 -20.72
C LEU A 14 -2.94 11.69 -20.14
N ALA A 15 -2.77 10.59 -20.88
CA ALA A 15 -2.03 9.41 -20.42
C ALA A 15 -0.68 9.15 -21.13
N MET A 16 -0.27 10.03 -22.06
CA MET A 16 0.99 9.86 -22.83
C MET A 16 2.20 10.67 -22.31
N ASN A 17 2.08 11.46 -21.24
CA ASN A 17 3.20 12.26 -20.72
C ASN A 17 3.33 12.19 -19.19
N ASP A 18 3.41 10.97 -18.64
CA ASP A 18 4.11 10.83 -17.37
C ASP A 18 5.44 10.09 -17.58
N PRO A 19 6.57 10.82 -17.69
CA PRO A 19 7.86 10.19 -17.82
C PRO A 19 8.28 9.44 -16.54
N TYR A 20 7.65 9.66 -15.39
CA TYR A 20 8.04 9.10 -14.08
C TYR A 20 7.55 7.66 -13.83
N ALA A 21 6.69 7.10 -14.68
CA ALA A 21 6.13 5.77 -14.51
C ALA A 21 7.01 4.65 -15.09
N LEU A 22 8.18 4.39 -14.49
CA LEU A 22 8.98 3.19 -14.79
C LEU A 22 9.87 2.85 -13.58
N PHE A 23 9.40 1.94 -12.72
CA PHE A 23 10.03 1.48 -11.46
C PHE A 23 11.21 0.51 -11.69
N GLY A 24 11.87 0.62 -12.84
CA GLY A 24 12.94 -0.28 -13.20
C GLY A 24 14.18 -0.08 -12.33
N GLY A 25 14.54 -1.11 -11.58
CA GLY A 25 15.83 -1.22 -10.90
C GLY A 25 15.74 -1.88 -9.52
N PHE A 26 14.56 -1.87 -8.89
CA PHE A 26 14.44 -2.12 -7.46
C PHE A 26 14.51 -3.57 -7.07
N GLU A 27 14.04 -4.45 -7.93
CA GLU A 27 13.67 -5.76 -7.47
C GLU A 27 14.84 -6.77 -7.53
N ASN A 28 15.98 -6.42 -8.14
CA ASN A 28 17.25 -7.14 -7.91
C ASN A 28 17.75 -6.96 -6.47
N PHE A 29 17.48 -5.80 -5.85
CA PHE A 29 17.79 -5.54 -4.44
C PHE A 29 16.79 -6.25 -3.51
N VAL A 30 15.49 -6.21 -3.83
CA VAL A 30 14.46 -6.95 -3.08
C VAL A 30 14.66 -8.46 -3.18
N ALA A 31 14.90 -9.02 -4.36
CA ALA A 31 15.18 -10.46 -4.54
C ALA A 31 16.47 -10.88 -3.81
N GLY A 32 17.45 -9.99 -3.70
CA GLY A 32 18.65 -10.18 -2.87
C GLY A 32 18.33 -10.23 -1.37
N GLN A 33 17.46 -9.34 -0.89
CA GLN A 33 17.01 -9.32 0.51
C GLN A 33 16.00 -10.41 0.86
N GLN A 34 15.12 -10.82 -0.07
CA GLN A 34 14.19 -11.94 0.08
C GLN A 34 14.92 -13.25 0.39
N ARG A 35 16.11 -13.47 -0.21
CA ARG A 35 16.98 -14.61 0.14
C ARG A 35 17.54 -14.53 1.56
N GLN A 36 17.75 -13.33 2.10
CA GLN A 36 18.23 -13.12 3.47
C GLN A 36 17.11 -13.27 4.50
N SER A 37 15.90 -12.77 4.21
CA SER A 37 14.73 -12.92 5.08
C SER A 37 14.17 -14.36 5.08
N ALA A 38 14.21 -15.07 3.95
CA ALA A 38 13.89 -16.50 3.90
C ALA A 38 14.86 -17.35 4.75
N ARG A 39 16.15 -16.99 4.79
CA ARG A 39 17.13 -17.64 5.68
C ARG A 39 16.91 -17.32 7.16
N ALA A 40 16.41 -16.12 7.48
CA ALA A 40 16.02 -15.77 8.85
C ALA A 40 14.72 -16.47 9.29
N ALA A 41 13.78 -16.70 8.37
CA ALA A 41 12.51 -17.39 8.62
C ALA A 41 12.66 -18.92 8.74
N GLN A 42 13.67 -19.53 8.09
CA GLN A 42 13.99 -20.97 8.25
C GLN A 42 14.46 -21.37 9.66
N GLY A 43 14.68 -20.40 10.58
CA GLY A 43 14.96 -20.66 11.98
C GLY A 43 13.73 -20.76 12.89
N ILE A 44 12.52 -20.59 12.36
CA ILE A 44 11.27 -20.63 13.14
C ILE A 44 10.38 -21.75 12.57
N GLY A 45 9.90 -22.61 13.46
CA GLY A 45 9.32 -23.92 13.20
C GLY A 45 8.34 -24.01 12.03
N HIS A 46 8.51 -25.10 11.28
CA HIS A 46 7.68 -25.57 10.17
C HIS A 46 6.22 -25.76 10.62
N THR A 47 5.30 -24.95 10.08
CA THR A 47 3.87 -25.27 10.07
C THR A 47 3.42 -25.59 8.65
N ASP A 48 2.57 -26.60 8.57
CA ASP A 48 2.22 -27.34 7.36
C ASP A 48 1.54 -26.44 6.31
N SER A 49 1.93 -26.59 5.05
CA SER A 49 1.59 -25.67 3.94
C SER A 49 0.18 -25.86 3.38
N SER A 50 -0.60 -26.80 3.93
CA SER A 50 -1.91 -27.21 3.46
C SER A 50 -3.07 -26.41 4.09
N ASP A 51 -2.98 -26.02 5.37
CA ASP A 51 -4.03 -25.24 6.05
C ASP A 51 -4.14 -23.79 5.54
N VAL A 52 -3.03 -23.26 5.01
CA VAL A 52 -2.95 -21.89 4.51
C VAL A 52 -3.67 -21.74 3.16
N LEU A 53 -3.70 -22.80 2.33
CA LEU A 53 -4.27 -22.75 0.98
C LEU A 53 -5.81 -22.70 0.95
N ASP A 54 -6.49 -23.26 1.94
CA ASP A 54 -7.96 -23.25 2.02
C ASP A 54 -8.52 -21.91 2.50
N TYR A 55 -7.78 -21.13 3.30
CA TYR A 55 -8.15 -19.75 3.65
C TYR A 55 -8.22 -18.82 2.42
N PHE A 56 -7.46 -19.10 1.35
CA PHE A 56 -7.35 -18.23 0.17
C PHE A 56 -8.40 -18.44 -0.93
N ARG A 57 -9.26 -19.46 -0.82
CA ARG A 57 -10.31 -19.72 -1.83
C ARG A 57 -11.69 -19.19 -1.45
N GLY A 58 -11.96 -18.90 -0.17
CA GLY A 58 -13.30 -18.61 0.34
C GLY A 58 -13.86 -17.19 0.16
N THR A 59 -13.05 -16.18 -0.17
CA THR A 59 -13.49 -14.76 -0.08
C THR A 59 -13.85 -14.09 -1.40
N ARG A 60 -13.79 -14.79 -2.54
CA ARG A 60 -14.09 -14.17 -3.86
C ARG A 60 -15.57 -13.84 -4.11
N ASN A 61 -16.51 -14.31 -3.29
CA ASN A 61 -17.95 -14.20 -3.60
C ASN A 61 -18.81 -13.36 -2.64
N ALA A 62 -18.24 -12.62 -1.68
CA ALA A 62 -19.04 -11.85 -0.70
C ALA A 62 -18.91 -10.31 -0.77
N ARG A 63 -18.07 -9.75 -1.66
CA ARG A 63 -17.80 -8.30 -1.70
C ARG A 63 -18.57 -7.58 -2.81
N THR A 64 -19.89 -7.47 -2.68
CA THR A 64 -20.65 -6.53 -3.53
C THR A 64 -21.63 -5.62 -2.81
N ASN A 65 -21.91 -5.77 -1.51
CA ASN A 65 -22.89 -4.90 -0.84
C ASN A 65 -22.58 -4.68 0.64
N ARG A 66 -21.60 -3.82 1.00
CA ARG A 66 -21.54 -3.27 2.38
C ARG A 66 -20.61 -2.07 2.61
N ALA A 67 -20.34 -1.23 1.62
CA ALA A 67 -19.47 -0.06 1.79
C ALA A 67 -20.15 1.18 2.41
N ASN A 68 -21.45 1.16 2.72
CA ASN A 68 -22.22 2.37 3.03
C ASN A 68 -22.61 2.59 4.52
N SER A 69 -21.92 2.02 5.51
CA SER A 69 -22.38 2.15 6.91
C SER A 69 -21.38 2.67 7.95
N TYR A 70 -20.32 3.39 7.58
CA TYR A 70 -19.34 3.87 8.58
C TYR A 70 -18.81 5.30 8.43
N VAL A 71 -19.42 6.14 7.58
CA VAL A 71 -18.98 7.55 7.47
C VAL A 71 -19.46 8.41 8.67
N ASP A 72 -20.41 7.93 9.46
CA ASP A 72 -21.11 8.73 10.48
C ASP A 72 -20.54 8.59 11.92
N ALA A 73 -19.63 7.65 12.16
CA ALA A 73 -19.12 7.36 13.52
C ALA A 73 -17.78 8.03 13.86
N LEU A 74 -17.11 8.70 12.90
CA LEU A 74 -15.77 9.27 13.10
C LEU A 74 -15.72 10.81 13.14
N LEU A 75 -16.86 11.50 12.98
CA LEU A 75 -16.92 12.96 12.94
C LEU A 75 -18.01 13.50 13.89
N GLY A 76 -17.71 13.50 15.19
CA GLY A 76 -18.44 14.33 16.16
C GLY A 76 -18.13 15.82 16.00
N PRO A 77 -18.96 16.74 16.54
CA PRO A 77 -18.89 18.17 16.22
C PRO A 77 -17.67 18.81 16.89
N ILE A 78 -16.76 19.38 16.09
CA ILE A 78 -15.63 20.17 16.56
C ILE A 78 -16.14 21.58 16.89
N SER A 79 -16.17 21.92 18.18
CA SER A 79 -16.35 23.28 18.67
C SER A 79 -15.19 23.62 19.59
N GLY A 80 -14.46 24.71 19.30
CA GLY A 80 -13.56 25.37 20.24
C GLY A 80 -12.12 25.53 19.74
N ASP A 81 -11.74 26.78 19.53
CA ASP A 81 -10.44 27.26 19.07
C ASP A 81 -9.24 26.78 19.91
N VAL A 82 -8.24 26.20 19.24
CA VAL A 82 -6.82 26.34 19.60
C VAL A 82 -5.96 26.14 18.35
N ALA A 83 -5.20 27.18 18.00
CA ALA A 83 -4.19 27.13 16.97
C ALA A 83 -3.01 26.24 17.43
N SER A 84 -2.93 25.01 16.92
CA SER A 84 -1.75 24.14 17.01
C SER A 84 -1.78 23.09 15.89
N SER A 85 -0.59 22.75 15.39
CA SER A 85 -0.30 21.84 14.27
C SER A 85 -1.35 20.75 13.97
N PRO A 86 -1.83 20.59 12.72
CA PRO A 86 -2.88 19.63 12.36
C PRO A 86 -2.51 18.13 12.50
N TYR A 87 -1.38 17.81 13.13
CA TYR A 87 -0.87 16.45 13.34
C TYR A 87 -0.64 16.10 14.83
N ALA A 88 -1.11 16.93 15.77
CA ALA A 88 -0.87 16.74 17.20
C ALA A 88 -1.79 15.70 17.89
N ASP A 89 -2.68 15.03 17.16
CA ASP A 89 -3.55 13.97 17.71
C ASP A 89 -3.20 12.60 17.12
N PHE A 90 -1.95 12.16 17.32
CA PHE A 90 -1.57 10.75 17.16
C PHE A 90 -2.00 9.98 18.42
N SER A 91 -3.29 9.96 18.72
CA SER A 91 -3.84 9.09 19.75
C SER A 91 -3.84 7.65 19.22
N ILE A 92 -2.78 6.92 19.58
CA ILE A 92 -2.59 5.48 19.38
C ILE A 92 -3.66 4.73 20.18
N VAL A 93 -4.89 4.70 19.69
CA VAL A 93 -5.91 3.80 20.21
C VAL A 93 -5.95 2.62 19.25
N GLY A 94 -5.49 1.46 19.71
CA GLY A 94 -5.69 0.21 18.99
C GLY A 94 -7.18 0.01 18.78
N GLY A 95 -7.63 0.18 17.53
CA GLY A 95 -9.02 -0.03 17.15
C GLY A 95 -9.35 -1.52 17.08
N GLU A 96 -10.63 -1.86 17.06
CA GLU A 96 -11.03 -3.20 16.61
C GLU A 96 -10.66 -3.37 15.13
N ALA A 97 -10.20 -4.56 14.75
CA ALA A 97 -9.97 -4.87 13.34
C ALA A 97 -11.27 -4.66 12.54
N PRO A 98 -11.22 -4.04 11.36
CA PRO A 98 -12.43 -3.79 10.57
C PRO A 98 -13.19 -5.10 10.31
N ALA A 99 -14.53 -5.02 10.33
CA ALA A 99 -15.40 -6.18 10.12
C ALA A 99 -15.07 -6.86 8.78
N GLY A 100 -14.67 -8.14 8.82
CA GLY A 100 -14.32 -8.94 7.65
C GLY A 100 -12.86 -9.40 7.55
N TYR A 101 -11.99 -8.95 8.45
CA TYR A 101 -10.66 -9.55 8.63
C TYR A 101 -10.70 -10.55 9.78
N ASP A 102 -10.78 -11.84 9.45
CA ASP A 102 -10.50 -12.87 10.45
C ASP A 102 -8.99 -13.04 10.60
N LEU A 103 -8.44 -12.27 11.54
CA LEU A 103 -7.04 -12.35 11.96
C LEU A 103 -6.86 -13.20 13.22
N SER A 104 -7.91 -13.85 13.73
CA SER A 104 -7.89 -14.56 15.01
C SER A 104 -6.95 -15.77 15.03
N GLY A 105 -6.67 -16.35 13.86
CA GLY A 105 -5.69 -17.42 13.67
C GLY A 105 -4.28 -16.94 13.26
N VAL A 106 -4.07 -15.63 13.09
CA VAL A 106 -2.78 -15.07 12.69
C VAL A 106 -1.98 -14.70 13.93
N ALA A 107 -0.83 -15.34 14.12
CA ALA A 107 0.09 -14.96 15.21
C ALA A 107 0.52 -13.49 15.05
N PRO A 108 0.24 -12.61 16.03
CA PRO A 108 0.66 -11.22 15.97
C PRO A 108 2.18 -11.10 15.93
N ALA A 109 2.69 -10.21 15.08
CA ALA A 109 4.10 -9.83 15.12
C ALA A 109 4.45 -9.06 16.41
N THR A 110 5.71 -9.08 16.80
CA THR A 110 6.23 -8.14 17.80
C THR A 110 6.78 -6.91 17.08
N PHE A 111 6.20 -5.74 17.33
CA PHE A 111 6.71 -4.50 16.76
C PHE A 111 8.12 -4.17 17.25
N LYS A 112 8.93 -3.65 16.34
CA LYS A 112 10.27 -3.14 16.60
C LYS A 112 10.33 -1.65 16.28
N GLY A 113 10.97 -0.88 17.15
CA GLY A 113 11.17 0.56 16.93
C GLY A 113 9.86 1.29 16.64
N ASN A 114 9.76 1.91 15.47
CA ASN A 114 8.63 2.71 15.01
C ASN A 114 7.62 1.93 14.15
N GLU A 115 7.72 0.60 14.06
CA GLU A 115 6.81 -0.20 13.23
C GLU A 115 5.33 0.00 13.61
N ARG A 116 4.99 0.14 14.89
CA ARG A 116 3.60 0.39 15.31
C ARG A 116 3.06 1.70 14.72
N GLU A 117 3.90 2.74 14.69
CA GLU A 117 3.55 4.05 14.14
C GLU A 117 3.36 3.98 12.62
N ILE A 118 4.28 3.32 11.93
CA ILE A 118 4.23 3.11 10.47
C ILE A 118 2.97 2.33 10.09
N ILE A 119 2.69 1.22 10.77
CA ILE A 119 1.51 0.39 10.49
C ILE A 119 0.22 1.16 10.78
N GLY A 120 0.13 1.87 11.91
CA GLY A 120 -1.04 2.69 12.23
C GLY A 120 -1.29 3.78 11.18
N GLY A 121 -0.23 4.47 10.74
CA GLY A 121 -0.35 5.46 9.67
C GLY A 121 -0.74 4.86 8.33
N LEU A 122 -0.26 3.66 7.97
CA LEU A 122 -0.68 2.96 6.75
C LEU A 122 -2.14 2.51 6.82
N VAL A 123 -2.62 2.07 7.99
CA VAL A 123 -4.05 1.79 8.22
C VAL A 123 -4.89 3.05 7.99
N GLN A 124 -4.45 4.20 8.49
CA GLN A 124 -5.11 5.49 8.24
C GLN A 124 -5.07 5.89 6.76
N THR A 125 -3.93 5.70 6.06
CA THR A 125 -3.82 5.92 4.61
C THR A 125 -4.82 5.06 3.85
N ALA A 126 -4.88 3.75 4.15
CA ALA A 126 -5.82 2.83 3.52
C ALA A 126 -7.27 3.22 3.79
N SER A 127 -7.61 3.60 5.02
CA SER A 127 -8.93 4.09 5.40
C SER A 127 -9.34 5.32 4.60
N ALA A 128 -8.45 6.32 4.50
CA ALA A 128 -8.69 7.53 3.71
C ALA A 128 -8.91 7.24 2.22
N MET A 129 -8.20 6.26 1.69
CA MET A 129 -8.34 5.78 0.31
C MET A 129 -9.56 4.86 0.10
N GLN A 130 -10.24 4.43 1.18
CA GLN A 130 -11.21 3.33 1.16
C GLN A 130 -10.64 2.06 0.49
N ALA A 131 -9.36 1.79 0.76
CA ALA A 131 -8.64 0.62 0.33
C ALA A 131 -8.65 -0.47 1.42
N ASP A 132 -8.39 -1.71 1.02
CA ASP A 132 -8.13 -2.81 1.93
C ASP A 132 -6.75 -2.59 2.60
N PRO A 133 -6.66 -2.35 3.93
CA PRO A 133 -5.36 -2.13 4.60
C PRO A 133 -4.41 -3.32 4.43
N LEU A 134 -4.90 -4.56 4.35
CA LEU A 134 -4.02 -5.71 4.12
C LEU A 134 -3.37 -5.62 2.74
N ASP A 135 -4.09 -5.14 1.71
CA ASP A 135 -3.51 -4.94 0.38
C ASP A 135 -2.45 -3.83 0.36
N LEU A 136 -2.69 -2.68 1.01
CA LEU A 136 -1.70 -1.60 1.10
C LEU A 136 -0.45 -2.05 1.86
N LEU A 137 -0.62 -2.71 3.02
CA LEU A 137 0.51 -3.23 3.80
C LEU A 137 1.26 -4.33 3.04
N THR A 138 0.56 -5.16 2.25
CA THR A 138 1.19 -6.18 1.40
C THR A 138 2.09 -5.52 0.36
N ALA A 139 1.59 -4.51 -0.34
CA ALA A 139 2.35 -3.77 -1.33
C ALA A 139 3.57 -3.07 -0.68
N VAL A 140 3.39 -2.34 0.43
CA VAL A 140 4.51 -1.70 1.15
C VAL A 140 5.53 -2.74 1.64
N SER A 141 5.06 -3.90 2.10
CA SER A 141 5.94 -5.00 2.48
C SER A 141 6.77 -5.46 1.27
N TYR A 142 6.16 -5.62 0.09
CA TYR A 142 6.88 -5.95 -1.14
C TYR A 142 7.89 -4.86 -1.50
N GLU A 143 7.45 -3.60 -1.54
CA GLU A 143 8.23 -2.39 -1.83
C GLU A 143 9.38 -2.12 -0.85
N THR A 144 9.46 -2.85 0.26
CA THR A 144 10.52 -2.68 1.25
C THR A 144 11.24 -3.99 1.57
N GLY A 145 11.00 -5.07 0.83
CA GLY A 145 11.54 -6.39 1.16
C GLY A 145 11.10 -6.88 2.55
N GLY A 146 9.98 -6.36 3.05
CA GLY A 146 9.37 -6.70 4.32
C GLY A 146 9.85 -5.89 5.51
N THR A 147 10.71 -4.88 5.33
CA THR A 147 11.24 -4.10 6.45
C THR A 147 10.29 -3.03 6.96
N PHE A 148 9.36 -2.55 6.12
CA PHE A 148 8.55 -1.35 6.38
C PHE A 148 9.40 -0.11 6.73
N ASN A 149 10.69 -0.08 6.36
CA ASN A 149 11.56 1.05 6.66
C ASN A 149 11.17 2.27 5.79
N PRO A 150 10.73 3.39 6.40
CA PRO A 150 10.23 4.57 5.66
C PRO A 150 11.34 5.34 4.95
N THR A 151 12.60 4.91 5.10
CA THR A 151 13.76 5.52 4.46
C THR A 151 14.57 4.54 3.62
N GLN A 152 14.05 3.33 3.39
CA GLN A 152 14.74 2.29 2.62
C GLN A 152 15.11 2.82 1.24
N ALA A 153 16.41 2.83 0.95
CA ALA A 153 16.93 3.12 -0.38
C ALA A 153 16.64 1.92 -1.30
N GLY A 154 16.12 2.22 -2.48
CA GLY A 154 15.95 1.28 -3.59
C GLY A 154 17.00 1.49 -4.68
N PRO A 155 16.63 1.44 -5.97
CA PRO A 155 17.55 1.67 -7.06
C PRO A 155 17.71 3.17 -7.34
N THR A 156 18.80 3.50 -8.01
CA THR A 156 18.93 4.78 -8.70
C THR A 156 18.50 4.59 -10.15
N THR A 157 17.54 5.40 -10.57
CA THR A 157 17.05 5.44 -11.96
C THR A 157 17.33 6.81 -12.56
N GLN A 158 16.83 7.08 -13.78
CA GLN A 158 16.83 8.45 -14.31
C GLN A 158 16.02 9.44 -13.44
N TRP A 159 15.21 8.94 -12.51
CA TRP A 159 14.40 9.71 -11.56
C TRP A 159 15.03 9.82 -10.16
N GLY A 160 16.34 9.60 -10.07
CA GLY A 160 17.09 9.68 -8.82
C GLY A 160 17.01 8.40 -8.00
N GLN A 161 17.42 8.49 -6.74
CA GLN A 161 17.42 7.38 -5.79
C GLN A 161 16.00 7.16 -5.26
N HIS A 162 15.41 6.02 -5.60
CA HIS A 162 14.11 5.62 -5.07
C HIS A 162 14.22 5.36 -3.57
N ARG A 163 13.21 5.78 -2.80
CA ARG A 163 13.24 5.68 -1.34
C ARG A 163 11.85 5.59 -0.72
N GLY A 164 11.76 4.94 0.43
CA GLY A 164 10.59 5.00 1.31
C GLY A 164 9.61 3.84 1.15
N LEU A 165 8.39 4.00 1.65
CA LEU A 165 7.43 2.90 1.82
C LEU A 165 6.82 2.40 0.49
N ILE A 166 6.74 3.27 -0.51
CA ILE A 166 6.31 2.91 -1.88
C ILE A 166 7.41 3.18 -2.92
N GLN A 167 8.66 3.34 -2.47
CA GLN A 167 9.82 3.60 -3.32
C GLN A 167 9.62 4.81 -4.26
N PHE A 168 9.28 5.98 -3.70
CA PHE A 168 9.15 7.20 -4.50
C PHE A 168 10.47 7.53 -5.21
N GLY A 169 10.39 7.88 -6.50
CA GLY A 169 11.46 8.62 -7.17
C GLY A 169 11.58 10.04 -6.60
N GLU A 170 12.74 10.68 -6.75
CA GLU A 170 13.00 12.00 -6.15
C GLU A 170 12.00 13.09 -6.60
N PRO A 171 11.61 13.20 -7.88
CA PRO A 171 10.61 14.17 -8.32
C PRO A 171 9.24 13.94 -7.69
N GLN A 172 8.82 12.68 -7.54
CA GLN A 172 7.54 12.32 -6.93
C GLN A 172 7.58 12.60 -5.42
N ALA A 173 8.67 12.23 -4.74
CA ALA A 173 8.88 12.54 -3.34
C ALA A 173 8.73 14.05 -3.09
N GLN A 174 9.31 14.88 -3.96
CA GLN A 174 9.16 16.34 -3.90
C GLN A 174 7.71 16.79 -4.18
N GLN A 175 7.09 16.28 -5.25
CA GLN A 175 5.72 16.65 -5.65
C GLN A 175 4.70 16.38 -4.55
N TYR A 176 4.81 15.24 -3.87
CA TYR A 176 3.84 14.83 -2.84
C TYR A 176 4.24 15.22 -1.41
N GLY A 177 5.40 15.86 -1.25
CA GLY A 177 5.84 16.45 0.01
C GLY A 177 6.41 15.44 1.01
N VAL A 178 7.16 14.44 0.53
CA VAL A 178 7.93 13.56 1.41
C VAL A 178 9.05 14.35 2.07
N ASP A 179 9.08 14.33 3.41
CA ASP A 179 10.12 14.94 4.23
C ASP A 179 10.99 13.84 4.82
N TRP A 180 12.22 13.70 4.32
CA TRP A 180 13.16 12.68 4.78
C TRP A 180 13.72 12.92 6.19
N SER A 181 13.52 14.11 6.76
CA SER A 181 13.81 14.41 8.17
C SER A 181 12.65 13.99 9.10
N ASN A 182 11.45 13.83 8.55
CA ASN A 182 10.27 13.32 9.23
C ASN A 182 9.54 12.27 8.35
N PRO A 183 10.20 11.12 8.08
CA PRO A 183 9.82 10.24 6.98
C PRO A 183 8.54 9.46 7.23
N ILE A 184 8.16 9.20 8.49
CA ILE A 184 6.90 8.51 8.80
C ILE A 184 5.75 9.49 8.56
N ALA A 185 5.69 10.58 9.33
CA ALA A 185 4.56 11.50 9.31
C ALA A 185 4.31 12.15 7.95
N SER A 186 5.35 12.31 7.11
CA SER A 186 5.18 12.86 5.76
C SER A 186 4.62 11.86 4.74
N GLN A 187 4.87 10.55 4.90
CA GLN A 187 4.44 9.53 3.94
C GLN A 187 3.05 8.96 4.21
N VAL A 188 2.75 8.65 5.47
CA VAL A 188 1.54 7.90 5.87
C VAL A 188 0.46 8.82 6.45
N GLY A 189 -0.73 8.25 6.73
CA GLY A 189 -1.89 8.98 7.24
C GLY A 189 -2.76 9.61 6.16
N ALA A 190 -3.92 10.11 6.58
CA ALA A 190 -4.82 10.88 5.73
C ALA A 190 -4.13 12.17 5.28
N GLY A 191 -3.84 12.27 3.99
CA GLY A 191 -3.16 13.43 3.39
C GLY A 191 -1.63 13.33 3.39
N GLY A 192 -1.06 12.21 3.85
CA GLY A 192 0.34 11.87 3.62
C GLY A 192 0.66 11.72 2.14
N ALA A 193 1.95 11.71 1.80
CA ALA A 193 2.41 11.64 0.41
C ALA A 193 1.86 10.43 -0.35
N ILE A 194 1.73 9.27 0.31
CA ILE A 194 1.14 8.06 -0.30
C ILE A 194 -0.31 8.31 -0.67
N HIS A 195 -1.12 8.86 0.25
CA HIS A 195 -2.53 9.17 -0.02
C HIS A 195 -2.68 10.11 -1.23
N LYS A 196 -1.90 11.21 -1.23
CA LYS A 196 -1.93 12.20 -2.32
C LYS A 196 -1.53 11.59 -3.66
N TYR A 197 -0.48 10.76 -3.68
CA TYR A 197 -0.05 10.04 -4.87
C TYR A 197 -1.18 9.19 -5.43
N PHE A 198 -1.78 8.31 -4.62
CA PHE A 198 -2.83 7.42 -5.11
C PHE A 198 -4.03 8.17 -5.69
N LEU A 199 -4.48 9.27 -5.06
CA LEU A 199 -5.57 10.09 -5.59
C LEU A 199 -5.20 10.72 -6.94
N ASP A 200 -4.01 11.29 -7.07
CA ASP A 200 -3.53 11.89 -8.32
C ASP A 200 -3.42 10.85 -9.44
N ARG A 201 -3.02 9.61 -9.11
CA ARG A 201 -2.90 8.50 -10.06
C ARG A 201 -4.22 7.84 -10.43
N GLY A 202 -5.35 8.38 -9.98
CA GLY A 202 -6.68 7.92 -10.35
C GLY A 202 -7.18 6.73 -9.53
N TRP A 203 -6.68 6.53 -8.31
CA TRP A 203 -7.30 5.59 -7.38
C TRP A 203 -8.76 5.96 -7.11
N GLN A 204 -9.62 4.95 -7.06
CA GLN A 204 -11.02 5.11 -6.65
C GLN A 204 -11.37 4.08 -5.56
N PRO A 205 -12.25 4.42 -4.61
CA PRO A 205 -12.77 3.47 -3.64
C PRO A 205 -13.24 2.16 -4.28
N GLY A 206 -12.89 1.04 -3.65
CA GLY A 206 -13.28 -0.30 -4.12
C GLY A 206 -12.38 -0.91 -5.19
N MET A 207 -11.36 -0.21 -5.68
CA MET A 207 -10.32 -0.82 -6.52
C MET A 207 -9.59 -1.95 -5.77
N SER A 208 -9.18 -3.00 -6.50
CA SER A 208 -8.49 -4.16 -5.94
C SER A 208 -7.03 -3.86 -5.55
N GLY A 209 -6.43 -4.70 -4.71
CA GLY A 209 -5.00 -4.65 -4.44
C GLY A 209 -4.11 -4.75 -5.69
N MET A 210 -4.58 -5.42 -6.75
CA MET A 210 -3.85 -5.45 -8.03
C MET A 210 -3.83 -4.07 -8.72
N ASN A 211 -4.92 -3.29 -8.63
CA ASN A 211 -4.91 -1.89 -9.05
C ASN A 211 -4.02 -1.03 -8.15
N LEU A 212 -4.00 -1.31 -6.84
CA LEU A 212 -3.16 -0.60 -5.89
C LEU A 212 -1.68 -0.77 -6.27
N TYR A 213 -1.27 -2.02 -6.49
CA TYR A 213 0.08 -2.33 -6.90
C TYR A 213 0.39 -1.86 -8.33
N SER A 214 -0.59 -1.85 -9.24
CA SER A 214 -0.45 -1.24 -10.58
C SER A 214 -0.10 0.26 -10.51
N ILE A 215 -0.71 1.00 -9.58
CA ILE A 215 -0.38 2.43 -9.38
C ILE A 215 1.05 2.58 -8.86
N ILE A 216 1.48 1.72 -7.94
CA ILE A 216 2.86 1.72 -7.45
C ILE A 216 3.81 1.36 -8.57
N ASN A 217 3.66 0.22 -9.24
CA ASN A 217 4.65 -0.30 -10.19
C ASN A 217 4.62 0.39 -11.57
N ALA A 218 3.47 0.90 -11.99
CA ALA A 218 3.25 1.39 -13.36
C ALA A 218 2.56 2.76 -13.44
N GLY A 219 2.33 3.41 -12.29
CA GLY A 219 1.82 4.78 -12.22
C GLY A 219 0.33 4.95 -12.56
N ALA A 220 -0.43 3.90 -12.80
CA ALA A 220 -1.88 4.02 -13.02
C ALA A 220 -2.59 2.70 -12.70
N PRO A 221 -3.89 2.72 -12.38
CA PRO A 221 -4.68 1.50 -12.29
C PRO A 221 -4.76 0.79 -13.65
N GLY A 222 -5.04 -0.51 -13.66
CA GLY A 222 -5.30 -1.28 -14.87
C GLY A 222 -4.09 -1.64 -15.74
N ARG A 223 -2.86 -1.28 -15.35
CA ARG A 223 -1.64 -1.57 -16.13
C ARG A 223 -1.07 -2.95 -15.79
N PHE A 224 -1.91 -3.98 -15.84
CA PHE A 224 -1.59 -5.31 -15.32
C PHE A 224 -0.51 -6.03 -16.12
N ASP A 225 -0.41 -5.76 -17.42
CA ASP A 225 0.61 -6.33 -18.32
C ASP A 225 1.90 -5.50 -18.35
N ALA A 226 1.94 -4.34 -17.68
CA ALA A 226 3.14 -3.52 -17.64
C ALA A 226 4.25 -4.24 -16.88
N SER A 227 5.45 -4.23 -17.46
CA SER A 227 6.66 -4.75 -16.84
C SER A 227 7.76 -3.70 -16.92
N ASP A 228 8.51 -3.58 -15.84
CA ASP A 228 9.69 -2.75 -15.69
C ASP A 228 10.99 -3.56 -15.78
N ALA A 229 10.91 -4.85 -16.13
CA ALA A 229 12.06 -5.75 -16.25
C ALA A 229 13.15 -5.19 -17.20
N ASN A 230 12.75 -4.53 -18.29
CA ASN A 230 13.67 -3.92 -19.24
C ASN A 230 14.42 -2.69 -18.69
N ASN A 231 13.96 -2.16 -17.56
CA ASN A 231 14.58 -1.03 -16.86
C ASN A 231 15.23 -1.44 -15.54
N GLY A 232 15.39 -2.76 -15.28
CA GLY A 232 16.04 -3.30 -14.08
C GLY A 232 15.08 -3.76 -12.99
N GLY A 233 13.77 -3.76 -13.25
CA GLY A 233 12.77 -4.42 -12.40
C GLY A 233 12.91 -5.94 -12.41
N ALA A 234 12.15 -6.63 -11.56
CA ALA A 234 12.08 -8.08 -11.55
C ALA A 234 11.34 -8.57 -12.78
N PRO A 235 11.65 -9.81 -13.19
CA PRO A 235 10.87 -10.47 -14.22
C PRO A 235 9.39 -10.51 -13.84
N GLY A 236 8.55 -10.10 -14.79
CA GLY A 236 7.11 -10.22 -14.69
C GLY A 236 6.38 -8.91 -14.91
N SER A 237 5.11 -9.06 -15.28
CA SER A 237 4.12 -8.00 -15.29
C SER A 237 3.66 -7.66 -13.87
N VAL A 238 2.93 -6.55 -13.72
CA VAL A 238 2.21 -6.22 -12.48
C VAL A 238 1.37 -7.41 -12.01
N ALA A 239 0.67 -8.08 -12.92
CA ALA A 239 -0.13 -9.26 -12.61
C ALA A 239 0.73 -10.43 -12.12
N ASP A 240 1.89 -10.69 -12.74
CA ASP A 240 2.78 -11.78 -12.32
C ASP A 240 3.29 -11.55 -10.89
N LYS A 241 3.71 -10.33 -10.58
CA LYS A 241 4.21 -9.96 -9.26
C LYS A 241 3.11 -10.07 -8.22
N TRP A 242 1.94 -9.48 -8.48
CA TRP A 242 0.81 -9.53 -7.55
C TRP A 242 0.36 -10.96 -7.26
N ASN A 243 0.22 -11.79 -8.30
CA ASN A 243 -0.33 -13.13 -8.16
C ASN A 243 0.67 -14.16 -7.62
N ASN A 244 1.97 -13.99 -7.89
CA ASN A 244 2.98 -15.03 -7.60
C ASN A 244 4.02 -14.63 -6.56
N GLN A 245 4.16 -13.35 -6.22
CA GLN A 245 5.24 -12.87 -5.35
C GLN A 245 4.75 -12.20 -4.05
N MET A 246 3.44 -11.96 -3.91
CA MET A 246 2.87 -11.28 -2.74
C MET A 246 2.62 -12.18 -1.53
N ALA A 247 2.68 -13.51 -1.66
CA ALA A 247 2.20 -14.43 -0.63
C ALA A 247 2.88 -14.23 0.73
N ASP A 248 4.21 -14.12 0.75
CA ASP A 248 4.99 -13.97 1.99
C ASP A 248 4.79 -12.59 2.60
N HIS A 249 4.74 -11.57 1.74
CA HIS A 249 4.45 -10.18 2.12
C HIS A 249 3.04 -10.04 2.70
N ARG A 250 2.05 -10.76 2.16
CA ARG A 250 0.69 -10.78 2.67
C ARG A 250 0.60 -11.44 4.04
N ARG A 251 1.33 -12.54 4.27
CA ARG A 251 1.42 -13.17 5.60
C ARG A 251 2.05 -12.22 6.63
N LYS A 252 3.13 -11.52 6.26
CA LYS A 252 3.74 -10.53 7.13
C LYS A 252 2.81 -9.33 7.38
N ALA A 253 2.16 -8.81 6.35
CA ALA A 253 1.19 -7.73 6.49
C ALA A 253 0.05 -8.12 7.45
N ALA A 254 -0.48 -9.34 7.35
CA ALA A 254 -1.49 -9.85 8.25
C ALA A 254 -1.01 -9.93 9.70
N SER A 255 0.22 -10.40 9.95
CA SER A 255 0.75 -10.48 11.33
C SER A 255 1.04 -9.11 11.94
N MET A 256 1.49 -8.15 11.14
CA MET A 256 1.67 -6.75 11.57
C MET A 256 0.31 -6.09 11.87
N LEU A 257 -0.71 -6.38 11.06
CA LEU A 257 -2.07 -5.87 11.27
C LEU A 257 -2.71 -6.48 12.51
N ALA A 258 -2.53 -7.79 12.73
CA ALA A 258 -2.97 -8.46 13.95
C ALA A 258 -2.27 -7.88 15.20
N ALA A 259 -0.97 -7.59 15.12
CA ALA A 259 -0.24 -6.90 16.18
C ALA A 259 -0.77 -5.50 16.45
N TYR A 260 -1.16 -4.76 15.41
CA TYR A 260 -1.69 -3.41 15.56
C TYR A 260 -3.03 -3.40 16.31
N TYR A 261 -3.93 -4.32 15.97
CA TYR A 261 -5.28 -4.39 16.53
C TYR A 261 -5.38 -5.17 17.84
N TYR A 262 -4.56 -6.21 18.04
CA TYR A 262 -4.68 -7.10 19.21
C TYR A 262 -3.44 -7.12 20.11
N GLY A 263 -2.30 -6.61 19.63
CA GLY A 263 -1.08 -6.47 20.42
C GLY A 263 -1.15 -5.23 21.29
N GLY A 264 -1.74 -5.37 22.48
CA GLY A 264 -1.61 -4.39 23.57
C GLY A 264 -0.15 -4.15 23.91
#